data_AF-A0A1H6HUI7-F1
#
_entry.id   AF-A0A1H6HUI7-F1
#
_cell.length_a   1.000
_cell.length_b   1.000
_cell.length_c   1.000
_cell.angle_alpha   90.00
_cell.angle_beta   90.00
_cell.angle_gamma   90.00
#
_symmetry.space_group_name_H-M   'P 1'
#
loop_
_entity.id
_entity.type
_entity.pdbx_description
1 polymer ?
#
loop_
_entity_poly.entity_id
_entity_poly.type
_entity_poly.pdbx_seq_one_letter_code
_entity_poly.pdbx_strand_id
1 'polypeptide(L)'
;MKKLITKILAAGMICSSLFTANFSAYAEDKAAVSEKSDLAIARASLYFPTLQSSIKGCFINSDGTYDVTFDAKDYASELDRTSVSLYIDPLTPFYLGGKGNVKLTIEEVWLDGIKYEGELAGKPVNGWKTHQPTDYCVITSLCDLKYTDSKGFDFKNTVRIVFNISGLTLPKLENGRYRGDVNGDNKIDAVDASLVLKHYADTSVGNSSSLNSEQAAAADINNDGLTDSNDASSILSYYSQTST
;
A
#
# COMPACT_ATOMS: atom_id res chain seq x y z
N MET A 1 13.31 33.24 62.18
CA MET A 1 12.12 34.01 61.77
C MET A 1 11.36 33.21 60.73
N LYS A 2 10.14 32.79 61.10
CA LYS A 2 9.21 32.01 60.28
C LYS A 2 8.70 32.89 59.12
N LYS A 3 8.63 32.39 57.88
CA LYS A 3 7.80 33.00 56.85
C LYS A 3 6.70 32.04 56.41
N LEU A 4 5.53 32.67 56.30
CA LEU A 4 4.17 32.19 56.34
C LEU A 4 3.80 31.33 55.12
N ILE A 5 3.12 30.24 55.42
CA ILE A 5 2.26 29.46 54.52
C ILE A 5 1.07 30.34 54.09
N THR A 6 0.71 30.34 52.81
CA THR A 6 -0.67 30.62 52.39
C THR A 6 -1.18 29.44 51.57
N LYS A 7 -2.11 28.69 52.17
CA LYS A 7 -2.97 27.70 51.53
C LYS A 7 -4.15 28.42 50.88
N ILE A 8 -4.54 28.00 49.68
CA ILE A 8 -5.92 28.10 49.22
C ILE A 8 -6.39 26.67 48.85
N LEU A 9 -7.32 26.17 49.65
CA LEU A 9 -8.27 25.06 49.42
C LEU A 9 -9.65 25.76 49.33
N ALA A 10 -10.72 25.34 48.64
CA ALA A 10 -11.09 24.14 47.90
C ALA A 10 -12.45 24.43 47.18
N ALA A 11 -12.97 23.39 46.50
CA ALA A 11 -14.28 23.19 45.86
C ALA A 11 -14.34 23.61 44.37
N GLY A 12 -14.58 22.73 43.39
CA GLY A 12 -15.25 21.44 43.41
C GLY A 12 -16.54 21.54 42.59
N MET A 13 -16.46 21.29 41.28
CA MET A 13 -17.62 20.90 40.50
C MET A 13 -17.18 20.06 39.30
N ILE A 14 -17.52 18.78 39.38
CA ILE A 14 -17.50 17.82 38.28
C ILE A 14 -18.70 18.17 37.39
N CYS A 15 -18.46 18.47 36.12
CA CYS A 15 -19.48 18.27 35.09
C CYS A 15 -18.79 17.74 33.84
N SER A 16 -19.11 16.48 33.56
CA SER A 16 -18.81 15.74 32.36
C SER A 16 -19.37 16.41 31.11
N SER A 17 -18.55 16.58 30.08
CA SER A 17 -18.99 16.47 28.70
C SER A 17 -17.80 16.08 27.85
N LEU A 18 -17.92 14.94 27.18
CA LEU A 18 -16.97 14.40 26.23
C LEU A 18 -16.60 15.46 25.19
N PHE A 19 -15.31 15.74 25.02
CA PHE A 19 -14.80 16.35 23.80
C PHE A 19 -14.03 15.27 23.06
N THR A 20 -14.69 14.65 22.07
CA THR A 20 -14.06 13.79 21.07
C THR A 20 -13.10 14.66 20.26
N ALA A 21 -11.80 14.52 20.49
CA ALA A 21 -10.79 15.06 19.59
C ALA A 21 -10.76 14.18 18.34
N ASN A 22 -11.42 14.62 17.27
CA ASN A 22 -11.20 14.09 15.93
C ASN A 22 -9.78 14.49 15.52
N PHE A 23 -8.83 13.55 15.60
CA PHE A 23 -7.54 13.68 14.95
C PHE A 23 -7.75 13.41 13.45
N SER A 24 -8.06 14.44 12.67
CA SER A 24 -7.80 14.40 11.23
C SER A 24 -6.31 14.65 11.02
N ALA A 25 -5.59 13.64 10.57
CA ALA A 25 -4.18 13.77 10.20
C ALA A 25 -4.05 14.80 9.07
N TYR A 26 -3.39 15.92 9.36
CA TYR A 26 -3.00 16.94 8.38
C TYR A 26 -1.51 16.72 8.10
N ALA A 27 -1.18 16.30 6.88
CA ALA A 27 0.20 16.20 6.42
C ALA A 27 0.67 17.60 6.00
N GLU A 28 1.69 18.14 6.67
CA GLU A 28 2.40 19.33 6.20
C GLU A 28 3.44 18.94 5.15
N ASP A 29 3.38 19.64 4.03
CA ASP A 29 4.03 19.32 2.76
C ASP A 29 5.36 20.06 2.61
N LYS A 30 6.46 19.33 2.35
CA LYS A 30 7.71 19.91 1.85
C LYS A 30 8.38 18.99 0.82
N ALA A 31 8.18 19.40 -0.43
CA ALA A 31 9.00 19.21 -1.64
C ALA A 31 8.75 17.97 -2.53
N ALA A 32 8.66 18.31 -3.83
CA ALA A 32 8.41 17.52 -5.05
C ALA A 32 6.94 17.13 -5.29
N VAL A 33 6.27 17.93 -6.14
CA VAL A 33 4.95 17.64 -6.71
C VAL A 33 5.07 16.40 -7.62
N SER A 34 4.99 15.21 -7.06
CA SER A 34 4.38 14.08 -7.76
C SER A 34 2.88 14.21 -7.52
N GLU A 35 2.06 14.12 -8.57
CA GLU A 35 0.61 14.09 -8.41
C GLU A 35 0.25 12.94 -7.46
N LYS A 36 -0.25 13.27 -6.28
CA LYS A 36 -0.77 12.29 -5.34
C LYS A 36 -2.01 11.67 -5.95
N SER A 37 -1.85 10.49 -6.55
CA SER A 37 -2.95 9.74 -7.14
C SER A 37 -3.86 9.19 -6.05
N ASP A 38 -5.18 9.20 -6.26
CA ASP A 38 -6.12 8.46 -5.42
C ASP A 38 -6.17 6.97 -5.79
N LEU A 39 -5.58 6.61 -6.95
CA LEU A 39 -5.48 5.23 -7.41
C LEU A 39 -4.44 4.45 -6.59
N ALA A 40 -4.88 3.37 -5.96
CA ALA A 40 -3.99 2.43 -5.29
C ALA A 40 -3.19 1.63 -6.34
N ILE A 41 -1.87 1.60 -6.20
CA ILE A 41 -0.94 0.84 -7.06
C ILE A 41 -0.48 -0.44 -6.35
N ALA A 42 -0.33 -0.35 -5.02
CA ALA A 42 0.17 -1.44 -4.19
C ALA A 42 -0.51 -1.49 -2.84
N ARG A 43 -0.23 -2.54 -2.08
CA ARG A 43 -0.57 -2.67 -0.68
C ARG A 43 0.68 -2.99 0.14
N ALA A 44 0.89 -2.23 1.21
CA ALA A 44 1.86 -2.61 2.23
C ALA A 44 1.28 -3.70 3.12
N SER A 45 2.00 -4.79 3.33
CA SER A 45 1.59 -5.95 4.12
C SER A 45 2.72 -6.33 5.09
N LEU A 46 2.37 -6.76 6.29
CA LEU A 46 3.31 -7.38 7.21
C LEU A 46 3.24 -8.90 7.01
N TYR A 47 4.29 -9.49 6.45
CA TYR A 47 4.37 -10.92 6.13
C TYR A 47 5.15 -11.69 7.19
N PHE A 48 4.69 -12.90 7.47
CA PHE A 48 5.27 -13.84 8.42
C PHE A 48 5.68 -15.11 7.66
N PRO A 49 6.95 -15.24 7.23
CA PRO A 49 7.40 -16.36 6.40
C PRO A 49 7.16 -17.74 7.00
N THR A 50 7.35 -17.89 8.32
CA THR A 50 7.12 -19.16 9.03
C THR A 50 5.64 -19.59 8.95
N LEU A 51 4.73 -18.62 8.93
CA LEU A 51 3.28 -18.85 8.97
C LEU A 51 2.64 -18.84 7.59
N GLN A 52 3.38 -18.41 6.56
CA GLN A 52 2.87 -18.16 5.21
C GLN A 52 1.61 -17.28 5.23
N SER A 53 1.59 -16.29 6.12
CA SER A 53 0.45 -15.39 6.32
C SER A 53 0.89 -13.94 6.37
N SER A 54 -0.05 -13.02 6.12
CA SER A 54 0.21 -11.59 6.18
C SER A 54 -0.94 -10.80 6.80
N ILE A 55 -0.60 -9.69 7.43
CA ILE A 55 -1.52 -8.64 7.84
C ILE A 55 -1.49 -7.56 6.77
N LYS A 56 -2.65 -7.33 6.13
CA LYS A 56 -2.81 -6.28 5.13
C LYS A 56 -2.78 -4.91 5.81
N GLY A 57 -1.93 -4.02 5.32
CA GLY A 57 -1.83 -2.62 5.73
C GLY A 57 -2.45 -1.67 4.72
N CYS A 58 -1.84 -0.49 4.58
CA CYS A 58 -2.35 0.60 3.76
C CYS A 58 -2.12 0.40 2.26
N PHE A 59 -2.89 1.11 1.44
CA PHE A 59 -2.60 1.27 0.02
C PHE A 59 -1.44 2.23 -0.20
N ILE A 60 -0.70 1.98 -1.29
CA ILE A 60 0.37 2.80 -1.82
C ILE A 60 -0.11 3.35 -3.15
N ASN A 61 -0.12 4.67 -3.29
CA ASN A 61 -0.72 5.35 -4.43
C ASN A 61 0.29 6.17 -5.23
N SER A 62 1.44 6.51 -4.64
CA SER A 62 2.45 7.35 -5.25
C SER A 62 3.79 7.17 -4.53
N ASP A 63 4.85 7.74 -5.10
CA ASP A 63 6.11 7.94 -4.38
C ASP A 63 5.86 8.75 -3.11
N GLY A 64 6.61 8.44 -2.06
CA GLY A 64 6.52 9.15 -0.79
C GLY A 64 6.84 8.30 0.44
N THR A 65 6.60 8.90 1.60
CA THR A 65 6.78 8.25 2.89
C THR A 65 5.45 7.77 3.43
N TYR A 66 5.43 6.54 3.93
CA TYR A 66 4.28 5.86 4.49
C TYR A 66 4.57 5.48 5.94
N ASP A 67 3.55 5.61 6.79
CA ASP A 67 3.59 5.27 8.20
C ASP A 67 2.43 4.31 8.50
N VAL A 68 2.77 3.05 8.76
CA VAL A 68 1.80 1.96 8.86
C VAL A 68 1.97 1.26 10.19
N THR A 69 0.87 1.12 10.93
CA THR A 69 0.81 0.30 12.15
C THR A 69 -0.01 -0.95 11.88
N PHE A 70 0.59 -2.12 12.11
CA PHE A 70 -0.04 -3.43 11.98
C PHE A 70 -0.44 -3.96 13.36
N ASP A 71 -1.70 -4.38 13.53
CA ASP A 71 -2.15 -5.12 14.71
C ASP A 71 -1.82 -6.61 14.53
N ALA A 72 -0.85 -7.08 15.31
CA ALA A 72 -0.28 -8.42 15.24
C ALA A 72 -0.57 -9.25 16.50
N LYS A 73 -1.56 -8.85 17.31
CA LYS A 73 -1.95 -9.57 18.55
C LYS A 73 -2.27 -11.03 18.30
N ASP A 74 -2.96 -11.33 17.21
CA ASP A 74 -3.36 -12.70 16.86
C ASP A 74 -2.17 -13.56 16.41
N TYR A 75 -1.02 -12.95 16.17
CA TYR A 75 0.22 -13.61 15.77
C TYR A 75 1.20 -13.76 16.94
N ALA A 76 0.90 -13.15 18.09
CA ALA A 76 1.82 -12.96 19.23
C ALA A 76 2.48 -14.24 19.75
N SER A 77 1.77 -15.37 19.76
CA SER A 77 2.28 -16.65 20.23
C SER A 77 3.29 -17.33 19.30
N GLU A 78 3.45 -16.80 18.08
CA GLU A 78 4.32 -17.36 17.05
C GLU A 78 5.51 -16.45 16.73
N LEU A 79 5.57 -15.25 17.32
CA LEU A 79 6.54 -14.20 16.99
C LEU A 79 7.94 -14.46 17.54
N ASP A 80 8.05 -15.10 18.70
CA ASP A 80 9.32 -15.49 19.32
C ASP A 80 10.11 -16.53 18.51
N ARG A 81 9.56 -16.98 17.36
CA ARG A 81 10.18 -17.93 16.43
C ARG A 81 10.13 -17.49 14.97
N THR A 82 9.53 -16.34 14.66
CA THR A 82 9.15 -15.99 13.28
C THR A 82 9.84 -14.72 12.82
N SER A 83 10.48 -14.77 11.66
CA SER A 83 10.92 -13.57 10.97
C SER A 83 9.71 -12.75 10.55
N VAL A 84 9.86 -11.43 10.49
CA VAL A 84 8.80 -10.54 10.03
C VAL A 84 9.33 -9.70 8.90
N SER A 85 8.51 -9.51 7.88
CA SER A 85 8.88 -8.76 6.69
C SER A 85 7.82 -7.75 6.28
N LEU A 86 8.22 -6.52 5.98
CA LEU A 86 7.37 -5.62 5.20
C LEU A 86 7.37 -6.11 3.75
N TYR A 87 6.19 -6.30 3.17
CA TYR A 87 5.92 -6.63 1.77
C TYR A 87 5.18 -5.46 1.11
N ILE A 88 5.57 -5.10 -0.12
CA ILE A 88 4.78 -4.20 -0.97
C ILE A 88 4.23 -5.03 -2.13
N ASP A 89 2.95 -5.36 -2.07
CA ASP A 89 2.28 -6.20 -3.05
C ASP A 89 1.64 -5.32 -4.14
N PRO A 90 2.01 -5.43 -5.42
CA PRO A 90 1.30 -4.73 -6.48
C PRO A 90 -0.16 -5.18 -6.53
N LEU A 91 -1.08 -4.25 -6.78
CA LEU A 91 -2.46 -4.59 -7.06
C LEU A 91 -2.56 -5.06 -8.52
N THR A 92 -3.06 -6.28 -8.71
CA THR A 92 -3.23 -6.86 -10.03
C THR A 92 -4.11 -5.97 -10.93
N PRO A 93 -3.79 -5.87 -12.23
CA PRO A 93 -2.63 -6.42 -12.94
C PRO A 93 -1.44 -5.46 -12.97
N PHE A 94 -1.44 -4.38 -12.18
CA PHE A 94 -0.44 -3.33 -12.26
C PHE A 94 0.93 -3.79 -11.76
N TYR A 95 1.96 -3.15 -12.30
CA TYR A 95 3.33 -3.30 -11.83
C TYR A 95 3.74 -2.05 -11.07
N LEU A 96 4.62 -2.20 -10.08
CA LEU A 96 5.10 -1.04 -9.31
C LEU A 96 5.99 -0.13 -10.14
N GLY A 97 6.70 -0.65 -11.14
CA GLY A 97 7.50 0.15 -12.06
C GLY A 97 8.44 -0.68 -12.92
N GLY A 98 9.28 0.00 -13.70
CA GLY A 98 10.32 -0.65 -14.51
C GLY A 98 11.40 -1.34 -13.66
N LYS A 99 12.04 -2.36 -14.23
CA LYS A 99 13.10 -3.14 -13.55
C LYS A 99 14.20 -2.25 -12.96
N GLY A 100 14.38 -2.31 -11.65
CA GLY A 100 15.42 -1.58 -10.92
C GLY A 100 15.12 -0.11 -10.60
N ASN A 101 13.93 0.37 -10.93
CA ASN A 101 13.55 1.77 -10.72
C ASN A 101 12.92 2.01 -9.34
N VAL A 102 12.14 1.07 -8.79
CA VAL A 102 11.50 1.27 -7.48
C VAL A 102 12.51 1.03 -6.36
N LYS A 103 12.59 1.98 -5.42
CA LYS A 103 13.45 1.93 -4.24
C LYS A 103 12.58 1.95 -3.00
N LEU A 104 12.88 1.07 -2.03
CA LEU A 104 12.28 1.08 -0.70
C LEU A 104 13.36 1.28 0.36
N THR A 105 13.12 2.22 1.26
CA THR A 105 13.97 2.48 2.43
C THR A 105 13.12 2.40 3.69
N ILE A 106 13.62 1.71 4.71
CA ILE A 106 13.00 1.73 6.04
C ILE A 106 13.60 2.88 6.84
N GLU A 107 12.75 3.81 7.26
CA GLU A 107 13.13 4.97 8.05
C GLU A 107 13.06 4.65 9.54
N GLU A 108 11.95 4.04 9.98
CA GLU A 108 11.75 3.68 11.38
C GLU A 108 11.00 2.36 11.54
N VAL A 109 11.28 1.67 12.64
CA VAL A 109 10.54 0.48 13.08
C VAL A 109 10.22 0.66 14.56
N TRP A 110 9.00 0.34 14.94
CA TRP A 110 8.50 0.44 16.31
C TRP A 110 7.78 -0.85 16.68
N LEU A 111 8.09 -1.37 17.86
CA LEU A 111 7.63 -2.64 18.39
C LEU A 111 6.92 -2.37 19.70
N ASP A 112 5.61 -2.62 19.76
CA ASP A 112 4.77 -2.30 20.92
C ASP A 112 4.96 -0.86 21.44
N GLY A 113 5.13 0.10 20.52
CA GLY A 113 5.34 1.51 20.84
C GLY A 113 6.77 1.88 21.24
N ILE A 114 7.71 0.94 21.24
CA ILE A 114 9.13 1.18 21.51
C ILE A 114 9.89 1.23 20.18
N LYS A 115 10.65 2.30 19.94
CA LYS A 115 11.48 2.43 18.74
C LYS A 115 12.56 1.36 18.74
N TYR A 116 12.70 0.65 17.62
CA TYR A 116 13.77 -0.31 17.41
C TYR A 116 15.04 0.42 16.98
N GLU A 117 16.08 0.33 17.82
CA GLU A 117 17.37 1.02 17.63
C GLU A 117 18.44 0.14 16.94
N GLY A 118 18.04 -0.99 16.37
CA GLY A 118 18.99 -1.85 15.63
C GLY A 118 19.29 -1.34 14.23
N GLU A 119 20.16 -2.05 13.52
CA GLU A 119 20.73 -1.62 12.22
C GLU A 119 19.74 -1.60 11.02
N LEU A 120 18.43 -1.66 11.26
CA LEU A 120 17.42 -1.66 10.19
C LEU A 120 17.07 -0.26 9.71
N ALA A 121 17.14 0.74 10.60
CA ALA A 121 16.87 2.13 10.25
C ALA A 121 17.95 2.66 9.30
N GLY A 122 17.52 3.16 8.13
CA GLY A 122 18.39 3.79 7.14
C GLY A 122 19.20 2.84 6.25
N LYS A 123 18.96 1.52 6.28
CA LYS A 123 19.58 0.59 5.32
C LYS A 123 18.69 0.35 4.10
N PRO A 124 19.25 0.38 2.88
CA PRO A 124 18.52 -0.01 1.68
C PRO A 124 18.18 -1.50 1.80
N VAL A 125 16.89 -1.80 1.69
CA VAL A 125 16.39 -3.16 1.71
C VAL A 125 16.49 -3.70 0.29
N ASN A 126 17.35 -4.70 0.08
CA ASN A 126 17.40 -5.40 -1.19
C ASN A 126 16.10 -6.18 -1.37
N GLY A 127 15.14 -5.60 -2.09
CA GLY A 127 13.90 -6.29 -2.45
C GLY A 127 14.20 -7.57 -3.22
N TRP A 128 13.50 -8.65 -2.90
CA TRP A 128 13.63 -9.91 -3.63
C TRP A 128 12.89 -9.79 -4.95
N LYS A 129 13.60 -10.05 -6.04
CA LYS A 129 13.04 -10.11 -7.39
C LYS A 129 12.21 -11.38 -7.50
N THR A 130 10.89 -11.30 -7.64
CA THR A 130 10.14 -12.48 -8.08
C THR A 130 10.25 -12.60 -9.60
N HIS A 131 10.49 -13.82 -10.07
CA HIS A 131 10.70 -14.13 -11.48
C HIS A 131 9.35 -14.18 -12.20
N GLN A 132 9.06 -13.19 -13.05
CA GLN A 132 8.09 -13.29 -14.14
C GLN A 132 8.75 -12.73 -15.42
N PRO A 133 8.36 -13.21 -16.62
CA PRO A 133 9.21 -13.19 -17.82
C PRO A 133 9.26 -11.86 -18.60
N THR A 134 8.93 -10.72 -17.99
CA THR A 134 8.88 -9.42 -18.69
C THR A 134 9.63 -8.32 -17.93
N ASP A 135 10.00 -7.24 -18.64
CA ASP A 135 10.77 -6.10 -18.11
C ASP A 135 10.02 -5.23 -17.07
N TYR A 136 8.86 -5.69 -16.61
CA TYR A 136 8.01 -5.05 -15.61
C TYR A 136 8.33 -5.61 -14.21
N CYS A 137 8.73 -4.74 -13.30
CA CYS A 137 9.32 -5.16 -12.03
C CYS A 137 8.25 -5.55 -11.02
N VAL A 138 8.28 -6.82 -10.59
CA VAL A 138 7.77 -7.19 -9.27
C VAL A 138 8.76 -6.67 -8.23
N ILE A 139 8.28 -5.85 -7.31
CA ILE A 139 9.03 -5.47 -6.11
C ILE A 139 8.21 -5.87 -4.90
N THR A 140 8.26 -7.16 -4.63
CA THR A 140 8.22 -7.62 -3.24
C THR A 140 9.48 -7.09 -2.59
N SER A 141 9.44 -5.88 -2.05
CA SER A 141 10.49 -5.47 -1.14
C SER A 141 10.23 -6.21 0.17
N LEU A 142 11.24 -6.90 0.66
CA LEU A 142 11.19 -7.70 1.88
C LEU A 142 12.22 -7.09 2.81
N CYS A 143 11.77 -6.31 3.79
CA CYS A 143 12.68 -5.95 4.87
C CYS A 143 12.68 -7.10 5.85
N ASP A 144 13.71 -7.94 5.81
CA ASP A 144 13.98 -8.86 6.91
C ASP A 144 14.30 -7.98 8.11
N LEU A 145 13.29 -7.75 8.93
CA LEU A 145 13.45 -7.08 10.18
C LEU A 145 14.25 -8.12 11.05
N LYS A 146 15.58 -7.91 11.06
CA LYS A 146 16.71 -8.79 11.47
C LYS A 146 16.46 -10.25 11.93
N TYR A 147 17.22 -11.13 11.27
CA TYR A 147 17.66 -12.47 11.68
C TYR A 147 19.15 -12.40 12.09
N THR A 148 19.51 -12.03 13.33
CA THR A 148 20.94 -12.01 13.73
C THR A 148 21.31 -12.84 14.95
N ASP A 149 20.34 -13.31 15.73
CA ASP A 149 20.64 -13.94 17.00
C ASP A 149 19.47 -14.84 17.42
N SER A 150 19.06 -15.74 16.52
CA SER A 150 18.16 -16.90 16.74
C SER A 150 16.82 -16.66 17.46
N LYS A 151 16.45 -15.42 17.79
CA LYS A 151 15.33 -15.06 18.68
C LYS A 151 14.30 -14.08 18.08
N GLY A 152 14.48 -13.61 16.84
CA GLY A 152 13.51 -12.70 16.19
C GLY A 152 13.31 -11.38 16.94
N PHE A 153 12.14 -10.76 16.80
CA PHE A 153 11.72 -9.63 17.64
C PHE A 153 10.84 -10.07 18.80
N ASP A 154 10.97 -9.36 19.92
CA ASP A 154 10.07 -9.47 21.07
C ASP A 154 9.03 -8.34 21.02
N PHE A 155 7.92 -8.59 20.32
CA PHE A 155 6.71 -7.75 20.36
C PHE A 155 5.48 -8.64 20.50
N LYS A 156 4.37 -8.08 21.01
CA LYS A 156 3.15 -8.82 21.34
C LYS A 156 1.90 -8.27 20.65
N ASN A 157 1.88 -7.01 20.29
CA ASN A 157 0.65 -6.34 19.86
C ASN A 157 0.79 -5.64 18.53
N THR A 158 1.82 -4.82 18.37
CA THR A 158 1.89 -3.91 17.22
C THR A 158 3.29 -3.79 16.65
N VAL A 159 3.34 -3.77 15.32
CA VAL A 159 4.52 -3.34 14.56
C VAL A 159 4.15 -2.08 13.82
N ARG A 160 4.86 -0.98 14.04
CA ARG A 160 4.75 0.23 13.23
C ARG A 160 6.01 0.39 12.39
N ILE A 161 5.83 0.65 11.10
CA ILE A 161 6.92 0.79 10.13
C ILE A 161 6.72 2.12 9.40
N VAL A 162 7.77 2.94 9.41
CA VAL A 162 7.88 4.13 8.58
C VAL A 162 8.84 3.82 7.44
N PHE A 163 8.39 3.96 6.20
CA PHE A 163 9.20 3.64 5.03
C PHE A 163 9.00 4.67 3.92
N ASN A 164 10.04 4.90 3.13
CA ASN A 164 9.99 5.69 1.91
C ASN A 164 10.01 4.77 0.69
N ILE A 165 9.12 5.02 -0.27
CA ILE A 165 9.10 4.36 -1.57
C ILE A 165 9.23 5.41 -2.68
N SER A 166 10.04 5.12 -3.70
CA SER A 166 10.21 6.01 -4.86
C SER A 166 10.40 5.21 -6.15
N GLY A 167 10.16 5.84 -7.30
CA GLY A 167 10.31 5.21 -8.61
C GLY A 167 9.09 4.40 -9.05
N LEU A 168 7.93 4.63 -8.42
CA LEU A 168 6.67 4.01 -8.82
C LEU A 168 6.23 4.54 -10.19
N THR A 169 5.71 3.65 -11.02
CA THR A 169 5.11 3.98 -12.31
C THR A 169 3.60 3.84 -12.17
N LEU A 170 2.88 4.96 -12.25
CA LEU A 170 1.44 4.91 -12.42
C LEU A 170 1.13 4.25 -13.78
N PRO A 171 0.08 3.43 -13.89
CA PRO A 171 -0.28 2.78 -15.13
C PRO A 171 -0.97 3.77 -16.10
N LYS A 172 -0.42 4.98 -16.29
CA LYS A 172 -0.98 6.00 -17.17
C LYS A 172 -0.60 5.73 -18.64
N LEU A 173 -1.54 5.97 -19.54
CA LEU A 173 -1.37 6.02 -20.99
C LEU A 173 -0.78 7.37 -21.41
N GLU A 174 -0.36 7.48 -22.67
CA GLU A 174 0.18 8.74 -23.24
C GLU A 174 -0.79 9.93 -23.15
N ASN A 175 -2.09 9.65 -23.18
CA ASN A 175 -3.14 10.67 -23.03
C ASN A 175 -3.44 11.04 -21.55
N GLY A 176 -2.68 10.51 -20.59
CA GLY A 176 -2.82 10.79 -19.16
C GLY A 176 -3.87 9.94 -18.43
N ARG A 177 -4.67 9.14 -19.15
CA ARG A 177 -5.68 8.23 -18.60
C ARG A 177 -5.03 7.01 -17.95
N TYR A 178 -5.61 6.47 -16.89
CA TYR A 178 -5.13 5.22 -16.30
C TYR A 178 -5.50 4.01 -17.17
N ARG A 179 -4.60 3.03 -17.32
CA ARG A 179 -4.98 1.70 -17.78
C ARG A 179 -5.96 1.10 -16.78
N GLY A 180 -7.03 0.50 -17.28
CA GLY A 180 -8.19 0.07 -16.51
C GLY A 180 -9.29 1.12 -16.36
N ASP A 181 -9.02 2.41 -16.58
CA ASP A 181 -10.04 3.48 -16.59
C ASP A 181 -10.62 3.62 -18.02
N VAL A 182 -11.50 2.69 -18.37
CA VAL A 182 -12.05 2.55 -19.72
C VAL A 182 -13.07 3.65 -20.01
N ASN A 183 -13.82 4.10 -19.01
CA ASN A 183 -14.81 5.15 -19.20
C ASN A 183 -14.22 6.58 -19.12
N GLY A 184 -13.02 6.75 -18.56
CA GLY A 184 -12.31 8.03 -18.44
C GLY A 184 -12.73 8.89 -17.25
N ASP A 185 -13.29 8.30 -16.19
CA ASP A 185 -13.78 9.01 -15.00
C ASP A 185 -12.74 9.10 -13.87
N ASN A 186 -11.50 8.67 -14.14
CA ASN A 186 -10.37 8.57 -13.20
C ASN A 186 -10.56 7.54 -12.08
N LYS A 187 -11.49 6.59 -12.26
CA LYS A 187 -11.64 5.42 -11.39
C LYS A 187 -11.39 4.16 -12.19
N ILE A 188 -11.15 3.08 -11.47
CA ILE A 188 -11.02 1.75 -12.04
C ILE A 188 -11.99 0.86 -11.26
N ASP A 189 -13.15 0.61 -11.86
CA ASP A 189 -14.25 -0.08 -11.18
C ASP A 189 -15.00 -1.09 -12.06
N ALA A 190 -16.12 -1.60 -11.55
CA ALA A 190 -16.92 -2.59 -12.26
C ALA A 190 -17.55 -2.07 -13.56
N VAL A 191 -17.71 -0.75 -13.73
CA VAL A 191 -18.20 -0.13 -14.97
C VAL A 191 -17.16 -0.32 -16.08
N ASP A 192 -15.88 -0.12 -15.77
CA ASP A 192 -14.79 -0.33 -16.73
C ASP A 192 -14.72 -1.78 -17.20
N ALA A 193 -14.78 -2.73 -16.26
CA ALA A 193 -14.84 -4.16 -16.59
C ALA A 193 -16.05 -4.51 -17.47
N SER A 194 -17.20 -3.89 -17.22
CA SER A 194 -18.42 -4.10 -18.01
C SER A 194 -18.27 -3.59 -19.45
N LEU A 195 -17.57 -2.48 -19.65
CA LEU A 195 -17.24 -1.96 -20.98
C LEU A 195 -16.33 -2.92 -21.75
N VAL A 196 -15.31 -3.49 -21.08
CA VAL A 196 -14.44 -4.53 -21.67
C VAL A 196 -15.22 -5.77 -22.06
N LEU A 197 -16.10 -6.29 -21.18
CA LEU A 197 -16.92 -7.46 -21.48
C LEU A 197 -17.88 -7.21 -22.64
N LYS A 198 -18.47 -6.02 -22.73
CA LYS A 198 -19.33 -5.64 -23.85
C LYS A 198 -18.53 -5.63 -25.16
N HIS A 199 -17.36 -5.00 -25.16
CA HIS A 199 -16.45 -5.01 -26.31
C HIS A 199 -16.13 -6.43 -26.75
N TYR A 200 -15.68 -7.26 -25.81
CA TYR A 200 -15.31 -8.65 -26.09
C TYR A 200 -16.48 -9.45 -26.66
N ALA A 201 -17.69 -9.27 -26.13
CA ALA A 201 -18.89 -9.92 -26.64
C ALA A 201 -19.22 -9.48 -28.08
N ASP A 202 -19.14 -8.17 -28.37
CA ASP A 202 -19.38 -7.61 -29.71
C ASP A 202 -18.37 -8.18 -30.73
N THR A 203 -17.07 -8.09 -30.41
CA THR A 203 -16.01 -8.51 -31.34
C THR A 203 -15.94 -10.02 -31.53
N SER A 204 -16.27 -10.81 -30.49
CA SER A 204 -16.30 -12.29 -30.57
C SER A 204 -17.35 -12.83 -31.53
N VAL A 205 -18.41 -12.07 -31.82
CA VAL A 205 -19.44 -12.44 -32.79
C VAL A 205 -19.27 -11.74 -34.14
N GLY A 206 -18.15 -11.03 -34.35
CA GLY A 206 -17.83 -10.33 -35.58
C GLY A 206 -18.46 -8.93 -35.73
N ASN A 207 -19.05 -8.38 -34.66
CA ASN A 207 -19.50 -7.00 -34.66
C ASN A 207 -18.31 -6.03 -34.51
N SER A 208 -18.55 -4.76 -34.85
CA SER A 208 -17.57 -3.70 -34.61
C SER A 208 -17.35 -3.48 -33.11
N SER A 209 -16.13 -3.07 -32.74
CA SER A 209 -15.79 -2.65 -31.38
C SER A 209 -16.76 -1.57 -30.87
N SER A 210 -17.24 -1.73 -29.63
CA SER A 210 -17.99 -0.68 -28.91
C SER A 210 -17.10 0.32 -28.17
N LEU A 211 -15.78 0.16 -28.21
CA LEU A 211 -14.78 1.06 -27.62
C LEU A 211 -14.13 1.92 -28.71
N ASN A 212 -13.89 3.20 -28.39
CA ASN A 212 -12.98 4.04 -29.18
C ASN A 212 -11.51 3.70 -28.91
N SER A 213 -10.58 4.32 -29.65
CA SER A 213 -9.14 4.02 -29.55
C SER A 213 -8.55 4.28 -28.16
N GLU A 214 -8.96 5.35 -27.48
CA GLU A 214 -8.48 5.66 -26.13
C GLU A 214 -8.99 4.66 -25.10
N GLN A 215 -10.25 4.25 -25.24
CA GLN A 215 -10.88 3.27 -24.36
C GLN A 215 -10.30 1.88 -24.58
N ALA A 216 -10.03 1.50 -25.83
CA ALA A 216 -9.37 0.23 -26.15
C ALA A 216 -7.95 0.16 -25.56
N ALA A 217 -7.19 1.25 -25.65
CA ALA A 217 -5.87 1.33 -25.04
C ALA A 217 -5.92 1.25 -23.50
N ALA A 218 -6.97 1.80 -22.87
CA ALA A 218 -7.17 1.66 -21.43
C ALA A 218 -7.68 0.27 -21.04
N ALA A 219 -8.44 -0.39 -21.92
CA ALA A 219 -9.03 -1.69 -21.68
C ALA A 219 -8.01 -2.84 -21.79
N ASP A 220 -7.00 -2.75 -22.66
CA ASP A 220 -5.88 -3.70 -22.74
C ASP A 220 -4.93 -3.49 -21.54
N ILE A 221 -5.28 -4.09 -20.40
CA ILE A 221 -4.63 -3.83 -19.11
C ILE A 221 -3.41 -4.73 -18.90
N ASN A 222 -3.41 -5.92 -19.51
CA ASN A 222 -2.27 -6.82 -19.50
C ASN A 222 -1.23 -6.49 -20.60
N ASN A 223 -1.59 -5.59 -21.53
CA ASN A 223 -0.77 -5.12 -22.64
C ASN A 223 -0.32 -6.25 -23.58
N ASP A 224 -1.21 -7.22 -23.84
CA ASP A 224 -0.99 -8.30 -24.81
C ASP A 224 -1.48 -7.95 -26.23
N GLY A 225 -2.08 -6.76 -26.39
CA GLY A 225 -2.60 -6.25 -27.66
C GLY A 225 -4.02 -6.73 -27.98
N LEU A 226 -4.64 -7.50 -27.09
CA LEU A 226 -6.03 -7.91 -27.15
C LEU A 226 -6.83 -7.19 -26.06
N THR A 227 -8.14 -7.06 -26.28
CA THR A 227 -9.06 -6.56 -25.25
C THR A 227 -10.11 -7.63 -25.04
N ASP A 228 -9.94 -8.42 -23.98
CA ASP A 228 -10.73 -9.63 -23.77
C ASP A 228 -11.17 -9.85 -22.31
N SER A 229 -11.72 -11.04 -22.02
CA SER A 229 -12.22 -11.37 -20.69
C SER A 229 -11.14 -11.39 -19.59
N ASN A 230 -9.86 -11.57 -19.94
CA ASN A 230 -8.75 -11.52 -18.99
C ASN A 230 -8.53 -10.10 -18.47
N ASP A 231 -8.68 -9.09 -19.34
CA ASP A 231 -8.60 -7.69 -18.95
C ASP A 231 -9.74 -7.31 -18.01
N ALA A 232 -10.97 -7.69 -18.37
CA ALA A 232 -12.14 -7.47 -17.53
C ALA A 232 -11.99 -8.13 -16.15
N SER A 233 -11.48 -9.36 -16.11
CA SER A 233 -11.23 -10.09 -14.86
C SER A 233 -10.16 -9.41 -14.01
N SER A 234 -9.14 -8.83 -14.65
CA SER A 234 -8.09 -8.08 -13.97
C SER A 234 -8.61 -6.78 -13.37
N ILE A 235 -9.45 -6.03 -14.09
CA ILE A 235 -10.14 -4.84 -13.58
C ILE A 235 -11.06 -5.20 -12.39
N LEU A 236 -11.82 -6.28 -12.47
CA LEU A 236 -12.67 -6.73 -11.34
C LEU A 236 -11.84 -7.17 -10.14
N SER A 237 -10.71 -7.84 -10.36
CA SER A 237 -9.78 -8.21 -9.31
C SER A 237 -9.22 -6.97 -8.61
N TYR A 238 -8.84 -5.93 -9.38
CA TYR A 238 -8.43 -4.64 -8.84
C TYR A 238 -9.55 -4.01 -7.99
N TYR A 239 -10.73 -3.83 -8.60
CA TYR A 239 -11.89 -3.22 -7.94
C TYR A 239 -12.26 -3.93 -6.65
N SER A 240 -12.26 -5.27 -6.64
CA SER A 240 -12.53 -6.08 -5.45
C SER A 240 -11.50 -5.85 -4.33
N GLN A 241 -10.24 -5.63 -4.68
CA GLN A 241 -9.17 -5.38 -3.70
C GLN A 241 -9.23 -3.98 -3.10
N THR A 242 -9.73 -2.99 -3.84
CA THR A 242 -9.75 -1.56 -3.46
C THR A 242 -11.10 -1.07 -2.95
N SER A 243 -12.19 -1.77 -3.27
CA SER A 243 -13.53 -1.47 -2.76
C SER A 243 -13.65 -1.89 -1.30
N THR A 244 -13.57 -0.93 -0.39
CA THR A 244 -13.71 -1.13 1.05
C THR A 244 -14.79 -0.24 1.62
#